data_AF-A0A5E4RNS2-F1
#
_entry.id   AF-A0A5E4RNS2-F1
#
_cell.length_a   1.000
_cell.length_b   1.000
_cell.length_c   1.000
_cell.angle_alpha   90.00
_cell.angle_beta   90.00
_cell.angle_gamma   90.00
#
_symmetry.space_group_name_H-M   'P 1'
#
loop_
_entity.id
_entity.type
_entity.pdbx_description
1 polymer ?
#
loop_
_entity_poly.entity_id
_entity_poly.type
_entity_poly.pdbx_seq_one_letter_code
_entity_poly.pdbx_strand_id
1 'polypeptide(L)'
;MYIVLTSRPGQYRSEPTSGITPVETHDYFYGARHVAAFVVARLDGTSRVRIVDEADPERANLVPTKFFESFDSVSEAVASLAALVGPDHAQARLSRRDTEASHSTMVQITFITNGGKTVEAPPNSNLLRVSLREKGGIPFKCGGGLCGTCRCRVEAGREHTDDVKPKERRHLSPEDLANGYRMACQTFVNGDVSVSW
;
A
#
# COMPACT_ATOMS: atom_id res chain seq x y z
N MET A 1 27.91 -4.47 -9.99
CA MET A 1 27.49 -3.47 -10.99
C MET A 1 26.06 -3.07 -10.72
N TYR A 2 25.78 -1.78 -10.81
CA TYR A 2 24.46 -1.19 -10.61
C TYR A 2 24.03 -0.45 -11.86
N ILE A 3 22.73 -0.39 -12.12
CA ILE A 3 22.13 0.39 -13.20
C ILE A 3 21.01 1.26 -12.61
N VAL A 4 20.67 2.34 -13.31
CA VAL A 4 19.53 3.19 -12.95
C VAL A 4 18.40 2.96 -13.95
N LEU A 5 17.29 2.42 -13.46
CA LEU A 5 16.06 2.31 -14.22
C LEU A 5 15.25 3.60 -14.07
N THR A 6 14.76 4.15 -15.17
CA THR A 6 13.94 5.36 -15.15
C THR A 6 12.50 5.03 -15.51
N SER A 7 11.55 5.56 -14.78
CA SER A 7 10.12 5.52 -15.12
C SER A 7 9.59 6.95 -15.18
N ARG A 8 8.70 7.24 -16.14
CA ARG A 8 8.05 8.54 -16.30
C ARG A 8 6.54 8.37 -16.17
N PRO A 9 5.93 8.83 -15.05
CA PRO A 9 4.49 8.72 -14.85
C PRO A 9 3.69 9.28 -16.03
N GLY A 10 2.72 8.51 -16.51
CA GLY A 10 1.88 8.80 -17.66
C GLY A 10 2.55 8.58 -19.03
N GLN A 11 3.79 8.05 -19.08
CA GLN A 11 4.48 7.71 -20.34
C GLN A 11 4.91 6.24 -20.35
N TYR A 12 5.80 5.86 -19.44
CA TYR A 12 6.30 4.49 -19.37
C TYR A 12 6.85 4.17 -17.99
N ARG A 13 6.85 2.88 -17.67
CA ARG A 13 7.51 2.35 -16.48
C ARG A 13 8.55 1.30 -16.85
N SER A 14 9.69 1.35 -16.16
CA SER A 14 10.73 0.33 -16.24
C SER A 14 10.52 -0.71 -15.15
N GLU A 15 10.33 -1.96 -15.54
CA GLU A 15 10.17 -3.10 -14.65
C GLU A 15 11.46 -3.94 -14.66
N PRO A 16 12.05 -4.21 -13.48
CA PRO A 16 13.15 -5.16 -13.37
C PRO A 16 12.68 -6.56 -13.76
N THR A 17 13.55 -7.32 -14.43
CA THR A 17 13.30 -8.74 -14.72
C THR A 17 14.36 -9.60 -14.02
N SER A 18 14.39 -10.91 -14.31
CA SER A 18 15.37 -11.82 -13.73
C SER A 18 16.82 -11.30 -13.85
N GLY A 19 17.56 -11.33 -12.75
CA GLY A 19 18.92 -10.80 -12.64
C GLY A 19 19.01 -9.29 -12.38
N ILE A 20 17.89 -8.60 -12.18
CA ILE A 20 17.86 -7.17 -11.81
C ILE A 20 17.17 -7.04 -10.45
N THR A 21 17.92 -6.64 -9.43
CA THR A 21 17.42 -6.49 -8.05
C THR A 21 17.37 -5.02 -7.66
N PRO A 22 16.19 -4.40 -7.50
CA PRO A 22 16.08 -3.04 -6.98
C PRO A 22 16.73 -2.89 -5.60
N VAL A 23 17.43 -1.78 -5.39
CA VAL A 23 18.15 -1.48 -4.14
C VAL A 23 17.63 -0.19 -3.50
N GLU A 24 17.47 0.86 -4.30
CA GLU A 24 17.07 2.17 -3.82
C GLU A 24 16.21 2.87 -4.87
N THR A 25 15.15 3.56 -4.47
CA THR A 25 14.29 4.32 -5.37
C THR A 25 14.33 5.79 -5.02
N HIS A 26 14.30 6.65 -6.02
CA HIS A 26 14.25 8.10 -5.87
C HIS A 26 13.16 8.69 -6.75
N ASP A 27 12.34 9.55 -6.18
CA ASP A 27 11.30 10.28 -6.88
C ASP A 27 11.79 11.69 -7.22
N TYR A 28 11.71 12.03 -8.50
CA TYR A 28 12.10 13.31 -9.05
C TYR A 28 10.87 14.17 -9.32
N PHE A 29 10.85 15.33 -8.66
CA PHE A 29 9.80 16.33 -8.75
C PHE A 29 10.31 17.60 -9.39
N TYR A 30 9.44 18.28 -10.13
CA TYR A 30 9.64 19.66 -10.54
C TYR A 30 8.44 20.47 -10.02
N GLY A 31 8.68 21.30 -9.01
CA GLY A 31 7.61 21.89 -8.20
C GLY A 31 6.78 20.79 -7.51
N ALA A 32 5.46 20.83 -7.67
CA ALA A 32 4.55 19.81 -7.12
C ALA A 32 4.38 18.57 -8.01
N ARG A 33 4.90 18.59 -9.24
CA ARG A 33 4.67 17.51 -10.21
C ARG A 33 5.70 16.39 -10.02
N HIS A 34 5.23 15.15 -9.90
CA HIS A 34 6.08 13.96 -10.00
C HIS A 34 6.44 13.73 -11.47
N VAL A 35 7.73 13.89 -11.82
CA VAL A 35 8.22 13.88 -13.21
C VAL A 35 8.82 12.53 -13.59
N ALA A 36 9.56 11.90 -12.68
CA ALA A 36 10.16 10.60 -12.91
C ALA A 36 10.44 9.86 -11.61
N ALA A 37 10.51 8.53 -11.67
CA ALA A 37 11.05 7.69 -10.62
C ALA A 37 12.31 6.98 -11.12
N PHE A 38 13.37 6.99 -10.31
CA PHE A 38 14.66 6.37 -10.59
C PHE A 38 14.89 5.22 -9.63
N VAL A 39 15.09 4.01 -10.15
CA VAL A 39 15.38 2.81 -9.36
C VAL A 39 16.83 2.42 -9.59
N VAL A 40 17.67 2.57 -8.57
CA VAL A 40 19.01 1.97 -8.55
C VAL A 40 18.84 0.48 -8.32
N ALA A 41 19.33 -0.35 -9.24
CA ALA A 41 19.20 -1.79 -9.19
C ALA A 41 20.55 -2.49 -9.36
N ARG A 42 20.81 -3.52 -8.56
CA ARG A 42 21.94 -4.44 -8.73
C ARG A 42 21.67 -5.31 -9.95
N LEU A 43 22.69 -5.45 -10.80
CA LEU A 43 22.65 -6.30 -11.97
C LEU A 43 23.51 -7.55 -11.76
N ASP A 44 22.88 -8.71 -11.84
CA ASP A 44 23.50 -10.03 -11.72
C ASP A 44 23.62 -10.65 -13.14
N GLY A 45 24.65 -10.22 -13.88
CA GLY A 45 24.94 -10.72 -15.24
C GLY A 45 24.18 -10.00 -16.38
N THR A 46 23.99 -10.69 -17.51
CA THR A 46 23.28 -10.13 -18.67
C THR A 46 21.78 -10.30 -18.51
N SER A 47 21.04 -9.18 -18.43
CA SER A 47 19.58 -9.17 -18.27
C SER A 47 18.91 -8.23 -19.27
N ARG A 48 17.58 -8.15 -19.21
CA ARG A 48 16.78 -7.17 -19.97
C ARG A 48 15.83 -6.43 -19.04
N VAL A 49 15.68 -5.13 -19.20
CA VAL A 49 14.66 -4.34 -18.51
C VAL A 49 13.38 -4.39 -19.33
N ARG A 50 12.23 -4.61 -18.69
CA ARG A 50 10.93 -4.55 -19.36
C ARG A 50 10.40 -3.11 -19.29
N ILE A 51 10.30 -2.45 -20.43
CA ILE A 51 9.74 -1.10 -20.54
C ILE A 51 8.29 -1.23 -20.98
N VAL A 52 7.36 -0.76 -20.15
CA VAL A 52 5.91 -0.85 -20.40
C VAL A 52 5.35 0.55 -20.63
N ASP A 53 4.61 0.73 -21.71
CA ASP A 53 3.84 1.96 -21.96
C ASP A 53 2.69 2.07 -20.95
N GLU A 54 2.51 3.23 -20.31
CA GLU A 54 1.45 3.38 -19.31
C GLU A 54 0.06 3.59 -19.93
N ALA A 55 -0.03 4.05 -21.18
CA ALA A 55 -1.29 4.18 -21.90
C ALA A 55 -1.75 2.86 -22.53
N ASP A 56 -0.82 1.95 -22.79
CA ASP A 56 -1.08 0.61 -23.34
C ASP A 56 -0.18 -0.44 -22.67
N PRO A 57 -0.61 -1.03 -21.54
CA PRO A 57 0.21 -1.97 -20.77
C PRO A 57 0.60 -3.27 -21.50
N GLU A 58 -0.11 -3.62 -22.58
CA GLU A 58 0.24 -4.76 -23.43
C GLU A 58 1.47 -4.44 -24.31
N ARG A 59 1.71 -3.15 -24.59
CA ARG A 59 2.87 -2.68 -25.35
C ARG A 59 4.11 -2.58 -24.45
N ALA A 60 4.83 -3.69 -24.36
CA ALA A 60 6.07 -3.77 -23.61
C ALA A 60 7.27 -4.21 -24.46
N ASN A 61 8.43 -3.61 -24.20
CA ASN A 61 9.70 -3.94 -24.86
C ASN A 61 10.71 -4.48 -23.85
N LEU A 62 11.54 -5.43 -24.27
CA LEU A 62 12.65 -5.94 -23.46
C LEU A 62 13.97 -5.32 -23.92
N VAL A 63 14.49 -4.37 -23.16
CA VAL A 63 15.71 -3.61 -23.47
C VAL A 63 16.92 -4.25 -22.79
N PRO A 64 17.94 -4.71 -23.53
CA PRO A 64 19.16 -5.27 -22.94
C PRO A 64 19.87 -4.31 -21.98
N THR A 65 20.36 -4.82 -20.85
CA THR A 65 21.01 -3.99 -19.82
C THR A 65 22.33 -3.35 -20.27
N LYS A 66 22.95 -3.85 -21.34
CA LYS A 66 24.15 -3.25 -21.96
C LYS A 66 23.94 -1.82 -22.51
N PHE A 67 22.68 -1.38 -22.66
CA PHE A 67 22.35 -0.03 -23.10
C PHE A 67 22.16 0.95 -21.94
N PHE A 68 22.24 0.47 -20.69
CA PHE A 68 22.13 1.28 -19.50
C PHE A 68 23.53 1.65 -19.03
N GLU A 69 23.67 2.87 -18.54
CA GLU A 69 24.86 3.27 -17.81
C GLU A 69 25.00 2.40 -16.55
N SER A 70 26.24 2.04 -16.26
CA SER A 70 26.58 1.12 -15.21
C SER A 70 27.54 1.73 -14.22
N PHE A 71 27.31 1.45 -12.94
CA PHE A 71 28.04 2.02 -11.82
C PHE A 71 28.65 0.91 -10.96
N ASP A 72 29.76 1.21 -10.31
CA ASP A 72 30.45 0.24 -9.44
C ASP A 72 29.78 0.16 -8.06
N SER A 73 29.10 1.22 -7.64
CA SER A 73 28.41 1.30 -6.35
C SER A 73 27.02 1.97 -6.43
N VAL A 74 26.20 1.72 -5.40
CA VAL A 74 24.92 2.43 -5.21
C VAL A 74 25.17 3.94 -5.08
N SER A 75 26.16 4.34 -4.29
CA SER A 75 26.48 5.75 -4.06
C SER A 75 26.83 6.50 -5.35
N GLU A 76 27.56 5.86 -6.26
CA GLU A 76 27.90 6.42 -7.56
C GLU A 76 26.66 6.53 -8.47
N ALA A 77 25.82 5.49 -8.50
CA ALA A 77 24.55 5.52 -9.24
C ALA A 77 23.58 6.60 -8.71
N VAL A 78 23.59 6.87 -7.41
CA VAL A 78 22.79 7.96 -6.82
C VAL A 78 23.42 9.33 -7.12
N ALA A 79 24.76 9.43 -7.09
CA ALA A 79 25.46 10.66 -7.42
C ALA A 79 25.23 11.09 -8.87
N SER A 80 25.07 10.15 -9.81
CA SER A 80 24.73 10.49 -11.21
C SER A 80 23.34 11.16 -11.35
N LEU A 81 22.40 10.87 -10.44
CA LEU A 81 21.10 11.53 -10.38
C LEU A 81 21.19 12.98 -9.86
N ALA A 82 22.24 13.32 -9.12
CA ALA A 82 22.42 14.65 -8.55
C ALA A 82 22.52 15.72 -9.66
N ALA A 83 22.99 15.39 -10.87
CA ALA A 83 23.02 16.32 -11.99
C ALA A 83 21.63 16.84 -12.42
N LEU A 84 20.55 16.13 -12.06
CA LEU A 84 19.16 16.57 -12.32
C LEU A 84 18.69 17.67 -11.36
N VAL A 85 19.44 17.93 -10.29
CA VAL A 85 19.10 18.87 -9.22
C VAL A 85 20.24 19.85 -9.04
N GLY A 86 19.96 21.14 -9.09
CA GLY A 86 21.02 22.14 -9.01
C GLY A 86 20.50 23.57 -9.06
N PRO A 87 21.40 24.57 -8.98
CA PRO A 87 21.01 25.98 -8.99
C PRO A 87 20.24 26.39 -10.25
N ASP A 88 20.52 25.77 -11.40
CA ASP A 88 19.79 25.98 -12.66
C ASP A 88 18.39 25.33 -12.68
N HIS A 89 18.08 24.52 -11.66
CA HIS A 89 16.83 23.80 -11.49
C HIS A 89 16.27 24.00 -10.08
N ALA A 90 16.08 25.26 -9.67
CA ALA A 90 15.68 25.62 -8.30
C ALA A 90 14.38 24.96 -7.78
N GLN A 91 13.49 24.48 -8.67
CA GLN A 91 12.28 23.75 -8.30
C GLN A 91 12.40 22.23 -8.39
N ALA A 92 13.54 21.73 -8.88
CA ALA A 92 13.82 20.31 -8.97
C ALA A 92 14.14 19.76 -7.58
N ARG A 93 13.52 18.64 -7.24
CA ARG A 93 13.78 17.92 -5.99
C ARG A 93 13.87 16.44 -6.28
N LEU A 94 14.94 15.82 -5.84
CA LEU A 94 15.07 14.37 -5.77
C LEU A 94 14.81 13.93 -4.32
N SER A 95 13.83 13.07 -4.13
CA SER A 95 13.51 12.47 -2.83
C SER A 95 13.90 11.02 -2.88
N ARG A 96 14.75 10.55 -1.97
CA ARG A 96 14.83 9.10 -1.74
C ARG A 96 13.44 8.64 -1.32
N ARG A 97 12.93 7.61 -1.99
CA ARG A 97 11.78 6.86 -1.55
C ARG A 97 12.34 5.86 -0.55
N ASP A 98 12.11 6.11 0.73
CA ASP A 98 12.57 5.21 1.78
C ASP A 98 12.11 3.79 1.42
N THR A 99 13.02 2.82 1.53
CA THR A 99 12.71 1.41 1.37
C THR A 99 11.94 0.90 2.59
N GLU A 100 10.96 1.68 3.03
CA GLU A 100 9.78 1.18 3.72
C GLU A 100 8.77 1.06 2.59
N ALA A 101 8.44 -0.16 2.15
CA ALA A 101 7.16 -0.72 2.54
C ALA A 101 6.09 0.40 2.64
N SER A 102 4.99 0.34 1.91
CA SER A 102 3.83 -0.30 2.52
C SER A 102 4.12 -0.86 3.93
N HIS A 103 4.41 0.00 4.91
CA HIS A 103 3.83 -0.13 6.22
C HIS A 103 2.32 0.01 5.95
N SER A 104 1.76 -1.09 5.45
CA SER A 104 0.62 -1.64 6.13
C SER A 104 1.06 -1.67 7.59
N THR A 105 0.75 -0.62 8.33
CA THR A 105 0.54 -0.72 9.76
C THR A 105 -0.54 -1.78 9.85
N MET A 106 -0.12 -3.06 9.89
CA MET A 106 -1.05 -4.16 9.97
C MET A 106 -1.82 -3.87 11.25
N VAL A 107 -3.10 -3.66 11.09
CA VAL A 107 -3.97 -3.35 12.21
C VAL A 107 -4.23 -4.67 12.93
N GLN A 108 -4.11 -4.63 14.24
CA GLN A 108 -4.37 -5.77 15.09
C GLN A 108 -5.86 -5.79 15.43
N ILE A 109 -6.54 -6.88 15.06
CA ILE A 109 -7.95 -7.11 15.41
C ILE A 109 -8.00 -8.22 16.46
N THR A 110 -8.49 -7.87 17.65
CA THR A 110 -8.69 -8.81 18.76
C THR A 110 -10.16 -9.20 18.86
N PHE A 111 -10.46 -10.49 18.67
CA PHE A 111 -11.79 -11.08 18.81
C PHE A 111 -11.99 -11.59 20.25
N ILE A 112 -12.51 -10.73 21.14
CA ILE A 112 -12.63 -11.00 22.58
C ILE A 112 -13.51 -12.24 22.84
N THR A 113 -14.69 -12.31 22.22
CA THR A 113 -15.63 -13.44 22.38
C THR A 113 -15.06 -14.78 21.90
N ASN A 114 -14.00 -14.76 21.07
CA ASN A 114 -13.30 -15.95 20.59
C ASN A 114 -11.97 -16.17 21.32
N GLY A 115 -12.01 -16.12 22.66
CA GLY A 115 -10.85 -16.37 23.52
C GLY A 115 -9.72 -15.37 23.36
N GLY A 116 -10.01 -14.13 22.94
CA GLY A 116 -8.99 -13.10 22.69
C GLY A 116 -8.13 -13.36 21.45
N LYS A 117 -8.62 -14.15 20.49
CA LYS A 117 -7.90 -14.41 19.24
C LYS A 117 -7.53 -13.11 18.56
N THR A 118 -6.25 -12.99 18.21
CA THR A 118 -5.68 -11.79 17.62
C THR A 118 -5.19 -12.08 16.21
N VAL A 119 -5.49 -11.19 15.28
CA VAL A 119 -5.10 -11.32 13.86
C VAL A 119 -4.62 -10.00 13.32
N GLU A 120 -3.79 -10.06 12.28
CA GLU A 120 -3.29 -8.90 11.57
C GLU A 120 -4.03 -8.71 10.25
N ALA A 121 -4.36 -7.47 9.90
CA ALA A 121 -4.96 -7.12 8.61
C ALA A 121 -4.41 -5.80 8.08
N PRO A 122 -4.39 -5.55 6.76
CA PRO A 122 -4.05 -4.23 6.25
C PRO A 122 -5.01 -3.14 6.77
N PRO A 123 -4.59 -1.88 6.87
CA PRO A 123 -5.52 -0.76 7.08
C PRO A 123 -6.65 -0.77 6.03
N ASN A 124 -7.77 -0.17 6.39
CA ASN A 124 -9.00 -0.17 5.60
C ASN A 124 -9.50 -1.60 5.29
N SER A 125 -9.36 -2.52 6.24
CA SER A 125 -9.90 -3.88 6.13
C SER A 125 -11.33 -3.97 6.63
N ASN A 126 -12.18 -4.74 5.94
CA ASN A 126 -13.55 -4.97 6.38
C ASN A 126 -13.60 -5.98 7.54
N LEU A 127 -14.17 -5.57 8.69
CA LEU A 127 -14.14 -6.35 9.92
C LEU A 127 -14.76 -7.75 9.78
N LEU A 128 -15.93 -7.86 9.11
CA LEU A 128 -16.54 -9.17 8.89
C LEU A 128 -15.69 -10.05 7.95
N ARG A 129 -15.12 -9.49 6.89
CA ARG A 129 -14.30 -10.28 5.95
C ARG A 129 -13.05 -10.84 6.61
N VAL A 130 -12.42 -10.06 7.49
CA VAL A 130 -11.28 -10.54 8.30
C VAL A 130 -11.75 -11.63 9.27
N SER A 131 -12.87 -11.43 9.98
CA SER A 131 -13.45 -12.47 10.85
C SER A 131 -13.75 -13.78 10.11
N LEU A 132 -14.27 -13.72 8.89
CA LEU A 132 -14.54 -14.93 8.10
C LEU A 132 -13.26 -15.64 7.67
N ARG A 133 -12.28 -14.89 7.16
CA ARG A 133 -11.00 -15.45 6.68
C ARG A 133 -10.22 -16.09 7.81
N GLU A 134 -10.11 -15.36 8.93
CA GLU A 134 -9.28 -15.74 10.06
C GLU A 134 -10.05 -16.53 11.13
N LYS A 135 -11.29 -16.96 10.84
CA LYS A 135 -12.14 -17.69 11.80
C LYS A 135 -12.30 -16.93 13.14
N GLY A 136 -12.51 -15.62 13.05
CA GLY A 136 -12.74 -14.70 14.17
C GLY A 136 -14.04 -14.96 14.93
N GLY A 137 -15.08 -15.48 14.27
CA GLY A 137 -16.29 -15.99 14.92
C GLY A 137 -17.49 -15.04 14.98
N ILE A 138 -17.39 -13.82 14.42
CA ILE A 138 -18.54 -12.89 14.34
C ILE A 138 -19.71 -13.55 13.58
N PRO A 139 -20.92 -13.62 14.17
CA PRO A 139 -22.10 -14.17 13.53
C PRO A 139 -22.45 -13.43 12.24
N PHE A 140 -22.90 -14.14 11.22
CA PHE A 140 -23.24 -13.50 9.95
C PHE A 140 -24.32 -14.25 9.19
N LYS A 141 -24.97 -13.53 8.26
CA LYS A 141 -25.93 -14.10 7.31
C LYS A 141 -25.81 -13.46 5.93
N CYS A 142 -26.13 -12.17 5.77
CA CYS A 142 -26.12 -11.52 4.45
C CYS A 142 -24.75 -10.93 4.03
N GLY A 143 -23.91 -10.52 4.99
CA GLY A 143 -22.62 -9.86 4.71
C GLY A 143 -22.70 -8.50 3.98
N GLY A 144 -23.89 -7.90 3.81
CA GLY A 144 -24.12 -6.73 2.95
C GLY A 144 -24.91 -5.58 3.58
N GLY A 145 -25.15 -5.63 4.90
CA GLY A 145 -25.85 -4.57 5.64
C GLY A 145 -27.38 -4.65 5.60
N LEU A 146 -27.93 -5.85 5.40
CA LEU A 146 -29.38 -6.08 5.23
C LEU A 146 -30.09 -6.69 6.44
N CYS A 147 -29.38 -7.44 7.29
CA CYS A 147 -30.02 -8.30 8.29
C CYS A 147 -29.62 -8.03 9.75
N GLY A 148 -28.64 -7.16 10.02
CA GLY A 148 -28.16 -6.89 11.39
C GLY A 148 -27.41 -8.02 12.10
N THR A 149 -27.39 -9.25 11.57
CA THR A 149 -26.81 -10.44 12.26
C THR A 149 -25.35 -10.29 12.66
N CYS A 150 -24.55 -9.54 11.90
CA CYS A 150 -23.16 -9.25 12.24
C CYS A 150 -23.00 -8.07 13.19
N ARG A 151 -23.97 -7.85 14.08
CA ARG A 151 -23.89 -6.87 15.16
C ARG A 151 -22.73 -7.27 16.08
N CYS A 152 -21.83 -6.34 16.33
CA CYS A 152 -20.70 -6.50 17.23
C CYS A 152 -20.51 -5.19 18.01
N ARG A 153 -19.74 -5.22 19.08
CA ARG A 153 -19.32 -4.04 19.84
C ARG A 153 -17.82 -3.86 19.70
N VAL A 154 -17.39 -2.63 19.40
CA VAL A 154 -15.98 -2.23 19.43
C VAL A 154 -15.66 -1.79 20.86
N GLU A 155 -15.00 -2.67 21.60
CA GLU A 155 -14.63 -2.46 23.02
C GLU A 155 -13.42 -1.51 23.15
N ALA A 156 -12.51 -1.53 22.18
CA ALA A 156 -11.36 -0.63 22.10
C ALA A 156 -11.04 -0.26 20.64
N GLY A 157 -10.51 0.96 20.42
CA GLY A 157 -10.11 1.45 19.09
C GLY A 157 -11.30 1.93 18.23
N ARG A 158 -12.32 2.53 18.84
CA ARG A 158 -13.50 3.02 18.10
C ARG A 158 -13.14 4.10 17.08
N GLU A 159 -12.21 4.96 17.45
CA GLU A 159 -11.59 6.01 16.64
C GLU A 159 -10.83 5.46 15.42
N HIS A 160 -10.48 4.18 15.42
CA HIS A 160 -9.83 3.50 14.29
C HIS A 160 -10.82 2.89 13.30
N THR A 161 -12.12 3.06 13.52
CA THR A 161 -13.16 2.58 12.60
C THR A 161 -13.65 3.70 11.67
N ASP A 162 -14.13 3.32 10.49
CA ASP A 162 -14.80 4.25 9.59
C ASP A 162 -16.12 4.78 10.15
N ASP A 163 -16.60 5.87 9.57
CA ASP A 163 -17.87 6.49 9.95
C ASP A 163 -19.05 5.50 9.89
N VAL A 164 -20.00 5.68 10.80
CA VAL A 164 -21.22 4.88 10.84
C VAL A 164 -22.04 5.10 9.56
N LYS A 165 -22.22 4.04 8.78
CA LYS A 165 -22.90 4.09 7.48
C LYS A 165 -24.42 4.13 7.63
N PRO A 166 -25.17 4.71 6.67
CA PRO A 166 -26.64 4.75 6.72
C PRO A 166 -27.32 3.39 6.89
N LYS A 167 -26.72 2.32 6.36
CA LYS A 167 -27.23 0.94 6.51
C LYS A 167 -27.19 0.46 7.97
N GLU A 168 -26.19 0.89 8.75
CA GLU A 168 -26.08 0.53 10.16
C GLU A 168 -27.19 1.16 10.99
N ARG A 169 -27.56 2.41 10.67
CA ARG A 169 -28.65 3.16 11.33
C ARG A 169 -30.04 2.57 11.12
N ARG A 170 -30.19 1.59 10.21
CA ARG A 170 -31.44 0.82 10.03
C ARG A 170 -31.61 -0.30 11.06
N HIS A 171 -30.53 -0.71 11.72
CA HIS A 171 -30.49 -1.85 12.63
C HIS A 171 -29.95 -1.51 14.02
N LEU A 172 -29.27 -0.38 14.17
CA LEU A 172 -28.69 0.10 15.43
C LEU A 172 -29.29 1.45 15.80
N SER A 173 -29.73 1.58 17.04
CA SER A 173 -30.22 2.84 17.59
C SER A 173 -29.07 3.84 17.79
N PRO A 174 -29.35 5.14 17.93
CA PRO A 174 -28.33 6.13 18.29
C PRO A 174 -27.59 5.77 19.59
N GLU A 175 -28.30 5.22 20.57
CA GLU A 175 -27.73 4.75 21.83
C GLU A 175 -26.79 3.54 21.62
N ASP A 176 -27.18 2.58 20.79
CA ASP A 176 -26.32 1.44 20.43
C ASP A 176 -25.00 1.93 19.82
N LEU A 177 -25.08 2.85 18.85
CA LEU A 177 -23.91 3.43 18.19
C LEU A 177 -23.04 4.21 19.17
N ALA A 178 -23.65 4.95 20.10
CA ALA A 178 -22.94 5.66 21.18
C ALA A 178 -22.21 4.70 22.12
N ASN A 179 -22.78 3.53 22.38
CA ASN A 179 -22.20 2.45 23.18
C ASN A 179 -21.17 1.58 22.44
N GLY A 180 -20.86 1.90 21.17
CA GLY A 180 -19.82 1.24 20.39
C GLY A 180 -20.30 0.04 19.57
N TYR A 181 -21.61 -0.19 19.47
CA TYR A 181 -22.14 -1.20 18.57
C TYR A 181 -21.97 -0.79 17.11
N ARG A 182 -21.61 -1.75 16.28
CA ARG A 182 -21.43 -1.62 14.83
C ARG A 182 -21.98 -2.85 14.12
N MET A 183 -22.16 -2.75 12.81
CA MET A 183 -22.36 -3.94 11.98
C MET A 183 -21.03 -4.29 11.30
N ALA A 184 -20.40 -5.40 11.69
CA ALA A 184 -19.08 -5.79 11.20
C ALA A 184 -18.96 -5.85 9.66
N CYS A 185 -20.05 -6.15 8.95
CA CYS A 185 -20.04 -6.16 7.49
C CYS A 185 -19.95 -4.77 6.85
N GLN A 186 -20.27 -3.71 7.59
CA GLN A 186 -20.22 -2.32 7.13
C GLN A 186 -19.03 -1.56 7.70
N THR A 187 -18.40 -2.08 8.75
CA THR A 187 -17.25 -1.47 9.43
C THR A 187 -15.93 -1.81 8.76
N PHE A 188 -15.12 -0.77 8.54
CA PHE A 188 -13.73 -0.88 8.09
C PHE A 188 -12.81 -0.39 9.20
N VAL A 189 -11.69 -1.08 9.39
CA VAL A 189 -10.70 -0.80 10.44
C VAL A 189 -9.42 -0.22 9.83
N ASN A 190 -8.91 0.86 10.42
CA ASN A 190 -7.72 1.60 9.99
C ASN A 190 -6.61 1.64 11.05
N GLY A 191 -6.84 1.02 12.20
CA GLY A 191 -5.93 0.89 13.34
C GLY A 191 -6.42 -0.23 14.25
N ASP A 192 -5.69 -0.48 15.34
CA ASP A 192 -5.94 -1.61 16.23
C ASP A 192 -7.31 -1.52 16.90
N VAL A 193 -8.02 -2.65 16.93
CA VAL A 193 -9.35 -2.73 17.55
C VAL A 193 -9.52 -4.01 18.34
N SER A 194 -10.36 -3.94 19.37
CA SER A 194 -10.86 -5.12 20.09
C SER A 194 -12.38 -5.17 19.98
N VAL A 195 -12.92 -6.32 19.59
CA VAL A 195 -14.35 -6.49 19.31
C VAL A 195 -14.95 -7.68 20.04
N SER A 196 -16.18 -7.50 20.49
CA SER A 196 -17.06 -8.52 21.08
C SER A 196 -18.38 -8.57 20.29
N TRP A 197 -19.18 -9.61 20.49
CA TRP A 197 -20.52 -9.74 19.89
C TRP A 197 -21.41 -10.63 20.75
#